data_AF-A0A946M991-F1
#
_entry.id   AF-A0A946M991-F1
#
_cell.length_a   1.000
_cell.length_b   1.000
_cell.length_c   1.000
_cell.angle_alpha   90.00
_cell.angle_beta   90.00
_cell.angle_gamma   90.00
#
_symmetry.space_group_name_H-M   'P 1'
#
loop_
_entity.id
_entity.type
_entity.pdbx_description
1 polymer ?
#
loop_
_entity_poly.entity_id
_entity_poly.type
_entity_poly.pdbx_seq_one_letter_code
_entity_poly.pdbx_strand_id
1 'polypeptide(L)'
;MDECIFKTKLANVLIQVEDKTVIQICFTKRKIQLSDNPHLVNAKKQVVEYIEGKRKTFTFKLDQKGTLYQKKVWKELQKIPYGKSVYDSSIAEKIQSSPRAVGN
;
A
#
# COMPACT_ATOMS: atom_id res chain seq x y z
N MET A 1 12.15 8.29 10.85
CA MET A 1 10.91 7.68 10.36
C MET A 1 9.85 8.75 10.45
N ASP A 2 9.31 9.17 9.31
CA ASP A 2 8.32 10.25 9.25
C ASP A 2 6.95 9.65 8.95
N GLU A 3 5.90 10.30 9.45
CA GLU A 3 4.53 9.86 9.21
C GLU A 3 3.58 11.03 8.94
N CYS A 4 2.52 10.74 8.19
CA CYS A 4 1.38 11.63 8.06
C CYS A 4 0.07 10.85 8.20
N ILE A 5 -0.94 11.53 8.74
CA ILE A 5 -2.30 11.04 8.92
C ILE A 5 -3.23 12.07 8.30
N PHE A 6 -4.05 11.63 7.34
CA PHE A 6 -5.03 12.49 6.68
C PHE A 6 -6.39 11.81 6.59
N LYS A 7 -7.44 12.62 6.50
CA LYS A 7 -8.81 12.15 6.36
C LYS A 7 -9.10 11.80 4.90
N THR A 8 -9.79 10.68 4.70
CA THR A 8 -10.41 10.31 3.42
C THR A 8 -11.91 10.10 3.60
N LYS A 9 -12.64 9.86 2.50
CA LYS A 9 -14.07 9.48 2.53
C LYS A 9 -14.30 8.15 3.26
N LEU A 10 -13.29 7.27 3.35
CA LEU A 10 -13.39 5.95 3.97
C LEU A 10 -13.05 6.01 5.45
N ALA A 11 -11.82 6.44 5.78
CA ALA A 11 -11.31 6.56 7.15
C ALA A 11 -10.09 7.48 7.20
N ASN A 12 -9.47 7.64 8.38
CA ASN A 12 -8.15 8.25 8.45
C ASN A 12 -7.12 7.25 7.93
N VAL A 13 -6.22 7.72 7.07
CA VAL A 13 -5.14 6.94 6.50
C VAL A 13 -3.82 7.44 7.08
N LEU A 14 -3.02 6.53 7.60
CA LEU A 14 -1.64 6.75 8.01
C LEU A 14 -0.71 6.28 6.90
N ILE A 15 0.27 7.12 6.55
CA ILE A 15 1.39 6.78 5.68
C ILE A 15 2.68 7.00 6.47
N GLN A 16 3.58 6.01 6.41
CA GLN A 16 4.92 6.11 6.99
C GLN A 16 5.98 5.99 5.90
N VAL A 17 7.01 6.80 6.04
CA VAL A 17 8.17 6.87 5.16
C VAL A 17 9.46 6.70 5.94
N GLU A 18 10.36 5.91 5.38
CA GLU A 18 11.74 5.72 5.83
C GLU A 18 12.65 5.84 4.60
N ASP A 19 13.74 6.60 4.70
CA ASP A 19 14.69 6.82 3.60
C ASP A 19 14.06 7.09 2.23
N LYS A 20 13.10 8.03 2.20
CA LYS A 20 12.36 8.48 0.99
C LYS A 20 11.45 7.41 0.37
N THR A 21 11.21 6.31 1.08
CA THR A 21 10.44 5.16 0.63
C THR A 21 9.23 4.94 1.52
N VAL A 22 8.07 4.71 0.94
CA VAL A 22 6.86 4.35 1.69
C VAL A 22 7.02 2.94 2.21
N ILE A 23 6.86 2.77 3.52
CA ILE A 23 7.02 1.47 4.18
C ILE A 23 5.69 0.90 4.66
N GLN A 24 4.70 1.78 4.92
CA GLN A 24 3.40 1.39 5.45
C GLN A 24 2.33 2.39 5.02
N ILE A 25 1.16 1.84 4.64
CA ILE A 25 -0.09 2.57 4.47
C ILE A 25 -1.17 1.75 5.16
N CYS A 26 -1.90 2.33 6.10
CA CYS A 26 -3.01 1.65 6.76
C CYS A 26 -4.11 2.61 7.20
N PHE A 27 -5.32 2.06 7.42
CA PHE A 27 -6.37 2.79 8.10
C PHE A 27 -6.04 2.91 9.60
N THR A 28 -6.36 4.07 10.18
CA THR A 28 -6.10 4.35 11.60
C THR A 28 -7.26 5.10 12.24
N LYS A 29 -7.35 5.03 13.58
CA LYS A 29 -8.26 5.86 14.39
C LYS A 29 -7.55 7.09 14.98
N ARG A 30 -6.23 7.21 14.77
CA ARG A 30 -5.43 8.34 15.25
C ARG A 30 -5.90 9.66 14.60
N LYS A 31 -5.69 10.77 15.31
CA LYS A 31 -6.04 12.11 14.84
C LYS A 31 -5.21 12.49 13.60
N ILE A 32 -5.73 13.40 12.80
CA ILE A 32 -5.06 13.97 11.63
C ILE A 32 -3.74 14.61 12.09
N GLN A 33 -2.67 14.33 11.36
CA GLN A 33 -1.33 14.83 11.61
C GLN A 33 -0.65 15.01 10.25
N LEU A 34 -0.56 16.24 9.77
CA LEU A 34 0.05 16.51 8.49
C LEU A 34 1.58 16.61 8.62
N SER A 35 2.28 16.37 7.52
CA SER A 35 3.72 16.51 7.41
C SER A 35 4.06 17.19 6.10
N ASP A 36 5.06 18.07 6.13
CA ASP A 36 5.60 18.76 4.96
C ASP A 36 6.71 17.97 4.25
N ASN A 37 7.02 16.76 4.73
CA ASN A 37 7.98 15.88 4.04
C ASN A 37 7.48 15.64 2.60
N PRO A 38 8.29 15.94 1.57
CA PRO A 38 7.86 15.89 0.17
C PRO A 38 7.42 14.48 -0.27
N HIS A 39 7.99 13.43 0.32
CA HIS A 39 7.60 12.05 0.03
C HIS A 39 6.23 11.71 0.63
N LEU A 40 5.92 12.20 1.83
CA LEU A 40 4.61 12.03 2.45
C LEU A 40 3.54 12.85 1.73
N VAL A 41 3.86 14.09 1.33
CA VAL A 41 2.97 14.95 0.54
C VAL A 41 2.65 14.29 -0.80
N ASN A 42 3.66 13.79 -1.51
CA ASN A 42 3.48 13.07 -2.78
C ASN A 42 2.64 11.80 -2.58
N ALA A 43 2.96 10.96 -1.59
CA ALA A 43 2.22 9.73 -1.32
C ALA A 43 0.75 10.01 -0.97
N LYS A 44 0.49 10.99 -0.09
CA LYS A 44 -0.86 11.46 0.25
C LYS A 44 -1.62 11.88 -1.01
N LYS A 45 -1.04 12.73 -1.86
CA LYS A 45 -1.67 13.19 -3.10
C LYS A 45 -2.09 12.01 -3.98
N GLN A 46 -1.20 11.06 -4.20
CA GLN A 46 -1.49 9.90 -5.05
C GLN A 46 -2.56 8.98 -4.45
N VAL A 47 -2.56 8.77 -3.14
CA VAL A 47 -3.61 7.98 -2.46
C VAL A 47 -4.97 8.66 -2.58
N VAL A 48 -5.04 9.98 -2.42
CA VAL A 48 -6.29 10.73 -2.61
C VAL A 48 -6.78 10.64 -4.07
N GLU A 49 -5.91 10.87 -5.05
CA GLU A 49 -6.25 10.74 -6.47
C GLU A 49 -6.74 9.32 -6.83
N TYR A 50 -6.17 8.29 -6.21
CA TYR A 50 -6.58 6.90 -6.41
C TYR A 50 -7.98 6.63 -5.86
N ILE A 51 -8.27 7.10 -4.64
CA ILE A 51 -9.60 6.97 -4.01
C ILE A 51 -10.66 7.72 -4.83
N GLU A 52 -10.30 8.83 -5.47
CA GLU A 52 -11.18 9.60 -6.35
C GLU A 52 -11.30 9.03 -7.79
N GLY A 53 -10.58 7.94 -8.10
CA GLY A 53 -10.58 7.35 -9.44
C GLY A 53 -9.82 8.15 -10.50
N LYS A 54 -9.13 9.23 -10.12
CA LYS A 54 -8.32 10.08 -11.00
C LYS A 54 -6.97 9.45 -11.36
N ARG A 55 -6.50 8.52 -10.52
CA ARG A 55 -5.23 7.80 -10.69
C ARG A 55 -5.48 6.29 -10.62
N LYS A 56 -4.76 5.55 -11.46
CA LYS A 56 -4.80 4.07 -11.51
C LYS A 56 -3.47 3.42 -11.10
N THR A 57 -2.38 4.18 -11.03
CA THR A 57 -1.03 3.67 -10.72
C THR A 57 -0.29 4.60 -9.76
N PHE A 58 0.47 4.01 -8.86
CA PHE A 58 1.34 4.72 -7.92
C PHE A 58 2.76 4.85 -8.48
N THR A 59 3.44 5.96 -8.18
CA THR A 59 4.81 6.23 -8.63
C THR A 59 5.78 6.48 -7.48
N PHE A 60 5.31 6.52 -6.24
CA PHE A 60 6.20 6.59 -5.08
C PHE A 60 6.92 5.25 -4.87
N LYS A 61 8.12 5.30 -4.28
CA LYS A 61 8.87 4.10 -3.91
C LYS A 61 8.18 3.39 -2.74
N LEU A 62 8.11 2.06 -2.81
CA LEU A 62 7.47 1.21 -1.81
C LEU A 62 8.45 0.11 -1.38
N ASP A 63 8.75 0.03 -0.10
CA ASP A 63 9.56 -1.05 0.49
C ASP A 63 8.91 -1.50 1.80
N GLN A 64 8.00 -2.44 1.69
CA GLN A 64 7.26 -2.96 2.83
C GLN A 64 8.16 -3.89 3.66
N LYS A 65 8.20 -3.66 4.97
CA LYS A 65 8.88 -4.54 5.92
C LYS A 65 8.02 -5.78 6.17
N GLY A 66 8.57 -6.95 5.87
CA GLY A 66 7.87 -8.23 6.02
C GLY A 66 8.80 -9.41 5.78
N THR A 67 8.29 -10.62 6.04
CA THR A 67 9.04 -11.86 5.82
C THR A 67 9.35 -12.07 4.33
N LEU A 68 10.33 -12.93 4.02
CA LEU A 68 10.62 -13.30 2.64
C LEU A 68 9.39 -13.87 1.92
N TYR A 69 8.54 -14.60 2.64
CA TYR A 69 7.29 -15.13 2.10
C TYR A 69 6.29 -14.01 1.77
N GLN A 70 6.04 -13.10 2.70
CA GLN A 70 5.16 -11.93 2.46
C GLN A 70 5.64 -11.10 1.27
N LYS A 71 6.95 -10.84 1.19
CA LYS A 71 7.54 -10.10 0.05
C LYS A 71 7.30 -10.83 -1.28
N LYS A 72 7.36 -12.16 -1.32
CA LYS A 72 7.02 -12.95 -2.53
C LYS A 72 5.55 -12.77 -2.91
N VAL A 73 4.62 -12.89 -1.95
CA VAL A 73 3.19 -12.67 -2.16
C VAL A 73 2.92 -11.26 -2.69
N TRP A 74 3.47 -10.23 -2.02
CA TRP A 74 3.28 -8.83 -2.41
C TRP A 74 3.81 -8.52 -3.81
N LYS A 75 4.89 -9.18 -4.22
CA LYS A 75 5.46 -9.01 -5.58
C LYS A 75 4.49 -9.53 -6.66
N GLU A 76 3.71 -10.57 -6.39
CA GLU A 76 2.65 -11.02 -7.30
C GLU A 76 1.42 -10.12 -7.25
N LEU A 77 1.02 -9.65 -6.05
CA LEU A 77 -0.10 -8.71 -5.90
C LEU A 77 0.11 -7.40 -6.66
N GLN A 78 1.35 -6.89 -6.71
CA GLN A 78 1.69 -5.67 -7.46
C GLN A 78 1.50 -5.78 -8.98
N LYS A 79 1.37 -7.00 -9.53
CA LYS A 79 1.12 -7.22 -10.96
C LYS A 79 -0.37 -7.11 -11.32
N ILE A 80 -1.28 -7.06 -10.34
CA ILE A 80 -2.71 -6.99 -10.58
C ILE A 80 -3.08 -5.59 -11.08
N PRO A 81 -3.65 -5.44 -12.29
CA PRO A 81 -4.06 -4.13 -12.80
C PRO A 81 -5.21 -3.53 -11.99
N TYR A 82 -5.33 -2.20 -12.03
CA TYR A 82 -6.46 -1.50 -11.46
C TYR A 82 -7.81 -2.03 -11.98
N GLY A 83 -8.75 -2.26 -11.08
CA GLY A 83 -10.10 -2.75 -11.41
C GLY A 83 -10.15 -4.21 -11.83
N LYS A 84 -9.08 -4.99 -11.60
CA LYS A 84 -9.05 -6.44 -11.80
C LYS A 84 -8.94 -7.16 -10.47
N SER A 85 -9.49 -8.37 -10.44
CA SER A 85 -9.40 -9.30 -9.31
C SER A 85 -8.71 -10.58 -9.77
N VAL A 86 -8.04 -11.24 -8.85
CA VAL A 86 -7.45 -12.57 -9.04
C VAL A 86 -7.79 -13.44 -7.85
N TYR A 87 -7.75 -14.76 -8.04
CA TYR A 87 -7.95 -15.71 -6.95
C TYR A 87 -6.64 -15.93 -6.19
N ASP A 88 -6.74 -16.15 -4.88
CA ASP A 88 -5.58 -16.49 -4.04
C ASP A 88 -4.89 -17.76 -4.53
N SER A 89 -5.64 -18.72 -5.09
CA SER A 89 -5.09 -19.92 -5.73
C SER A 89 -4.16 -19.59 -6.89
N SER A 90 -4.51 -18.61 -7.72
CA SER A 90 -3.68 -18.17 -8.84
C SER A 90 -2.37 -17.53 -8.38
N ILE A 91 -2.35 -16.89 -7.20
CA ILE A 91 -1.12 -16.37 -6.60
C ILE A 91 -0.33 -17.51 -5.97
N ALA A 92 -1.00 -18.39 -5.23
CA ALA A 92 -0.41 -19.55 -4.56
C ALA A 92 0.35 -20.47 -5.54
N GLU A 93 -0.24 -20.76 -6.70
CA GLU A 93 0.41 -21.53 -7.76
C GLU A 93 1.72 -20.88 -8.23
N LYS A 94 1.73 -19.56 -8.45
CA LYS A 94 2.91 -18.82 -8.91
C LYS A 94 4.06 -18.82 -7.91
N ILE A 95 3.74 -18.85 -6.61
CA ILE A 95 4.74 -18.83 -5.54
C ILE A 95 4.98 -20.21 -4.91
N GLN A 96 4.41 -21.27 -5.48
CA GLN A 96 4.48 -22.65 -4.97
C GLN A 96 4.06 -22.74 -3.49
N SER A 97 2.89 -22.19 -3.17
CA SER A 97 2.30 -22.16 -1.83
C SER A 97 0.84 -22.63 -1.86
N SER A 98 0.13 -22.49 -0.73
CA SER A 98 -1.30 -22.77 -0.61
C SER A 98 -2.13 -21.47 -0.62
N PRO A 99 -3.38 -21.51 -1.13
CA PRO A 99 -4.26 -20.32 -1.12
C PRO A 99 -4.48 -19.76 0.29
N ARG A 100 -4.59 -20.64 1.30
CA ARG A 100 -4.76 -20.24 2.70
C ARG A 100 -3.55 -19.44 3.22
N ALA A 101 -2.34 -19.82 2.81
CA ALA A 101 -1.15 -19.09 3.20
C ALA A 101 -0.99 -17.76 2.47
N VAL A 102 -1.64 -17.55 1.32
CA VAL A 102 -1.66 -16.24 0.63
C VAL A 102 -2.61 -15.26 1.33
N GLY A 103 -3.73 -15.76 1.86
CA GLY A 103 -4.73 -14.94 2.55
C GLY A 103 -4.45 -14.63 4.03
N ASN A 104 -3.41 -15.25 4.62
CA ASN A 104 -2.96 -15.00 6.00
C ASN A 104 -1.83 -13.96 6.05
#